data_AF-T1VZV6-F1
#
_entry.id   AF-T1VZV6-F1
#
_cell.length_a   1.000
_cell.length_b   1.000
_cell.length_c   1.000
_cell.angle_alpha   90.00
_cell.angle_beta   90.00
_cell.angle_gamma   90.00
#
_symmetry.space_group_name_H-M   'P 1'
#
loop_
_entity.id
_entity.type
_entity.pdbx_description
1 polymer ?
#
loop_
_entity_poly.entity_id
_entity_poly.type
_entity_poly.pdbx_seq_one_letter_code
_entity_poly.pdbx_strand_id
1 'polypeptide(L)'
;VELLTREGEIEIAKRIEEGIREVMRAIAQFPGTVDSILAEYHRVTTEGGRLSDVLAGYIDPDDGSLPAEEVEPVDLKDDSAAKEKDEDEEEEGDGDDTEEEGDGGPDPEEALRRFTAVSDQLEKARKALKKHGRSSKQAIEELPTLAELFMPIKLVPKQFDALVDRVRDALDRVRAQERAIMQLCVRDARMPRADFLRLFPGNEVDLTWVEGLAKGKAKYAEALGKLVDDVKRNQQKLIDLEKEVDLKVAEIKD
;
A
#
# COMPACT_ATOMS: atom_id res chain seq x y z
N VAL A 1 -29.44 -10.19 12.84
CA VAL A 1 -29.05 -8.89 12.26
C VAL A 1 -30.29 -8.01 12.26
N GLU A 2 -30.26 -6.85 12.91
CA GLU A 2 -31.39 -5.90 12.89
C GLU A 2 -31.40 -5.15 11.55
N LEU A 3 -32.59 -4.79 11.06
CA LEU A 3 -32.75 -4.04 9.81
C LEU A 3 -32.23 -2.60 9.99
N LEU A 4 -31.42 -2.12 9.04
CA LEU A 4 -30.82 -0.78 9.05
C LEU A 4 -31.88 0.31 8.85
N THR A 5 -31.67 1.45 9.50
CA THR A 5 -32.44 2.67 9.24
C THR A 5 -31.82 3.41 8.06
N ARG A 6 -32.61 4.23 7.35
CA ARG A 6 -32.11 5.09 6.26
C ARG A 6 -30.94 5.99 6.68
N GLU A 7 -30.91 6.44 7.93
CA GLU A 7 -29.79 7.21 8.50
C GLU A 7 -28.55 6.32 8.70
N GLY A 8 -28.74 5.07 9.13
CA GLY A 8 -27.67 4.08 9.25
C GLY A 8 -27.08 3.66 7.90
N GLU A 9 -27.90 3.55 6.85
CA GLU A 9 -27.43 3.29 5.48
C GLU A 9 -26.52 4.43 4.98
N ILE A 10 -26.91 5.69 5.22
CA ILE A 10 -26.11 6.86 4.86
C ILE A 10 -24.79 6.90 5.65
N GLU A 11 -24.81 6.56 6.93
CA GLU A 11 -23.60 6.51 7.75
C GLU A 11 -22.63 5.43 7.25
N ILE A 12 -23.15 4.25 6.88
CA ILE A 12 -22.34 3.18 6.30
C ILE A 12 -21.73 3.61 4.97
N ALA A 13 -22.52 4.20 4.07
CA ALA A 13 -22.04 4.68 2.78
C ALA A 13 -20.89 5.69 2.94
N LYS A 14 -21.04 6.68 3.83
CA LYS A 14 -19.98 7.65 4.12
C LYS A 14 -18.70 7.01 4.62
N ARG A 15 -18.81 6.00 5.50
CA ARG A 15 -17.63 5.30 6.04
C ARG A 15 -16.93 4.46 4.97
N ILE A 16 -17.67 3.87 4.05
CA ILE A 16 -17.12 3.16 2.90
C ILE A 16 -16.37 4.14 1.99
N GLU A 17 -16.98 5.27 1.64
CA GLU A 17 -16.35 6.30 0.80
C GLU A 17 -15.08 6.89 1.44
N GLU A 18 -15.12 7.20 2.74
CA GLU A 18 -13.94 7.67 3.48
C GLU A 18 -12.83 6.63 3.47
N GLY A 19 -13.15 5.35 3.67
CA GLY A 19 -12.18 4.26 3.62
C GLY A 19 -11.53 4.10 2.24
N ILE A 20 -12.32 4.11 1.16
CA ILE A 20 -11.80 4.03 -0.22
C ILE A 20 -10.89 5.23 -0.50
N ARG A 21 -11.25 6.43 -0.03
CA ARG A 21 -10.46 7.65 -0.20
C ARG A 21 -9.13 7.59 0.55
N GLU A 22 -9.13 7.04 1.76
CA GLU A 22 -7.90 6.82 2.53
C GLU A 22 -6.97 5.83 1.81
N VAL A 23 -7.50 4.71 1.30
CA VAL A 23 -6.74 3.72 0.53
C VAL A 23 -6.14 4.34 -0.73
N MET A 24 -6.95 5.07 -1.52
CA MET A 24 -6.47 5.76 -2.72
C MET A 24 -5.38 6.79 -2.41
N ARG A 25 -5.55 7.54 -1.32
CA ARG A 25 -4.55 8.51 -0.85
C ARG A 25 -3.25 7.83 -0.43
N ALA A 26 -3.31 6.68 0.23
CA ALA A 26 -2.13 5.91 0.61
C ALA A 26 -1.39 5.37 -0.63
N ILE A 27 -2.13 4.79 -1.58
CA ILE A 27 -1.59 4.30 -2.85
C ILE A 27 -0.89 5.42 -3.62
N ALA A 28 -1.53 6.59 -3.74
CA ALA A 28 -0.96 7.73 -4.47
C ALA A 28 0.32 8.30 -3.82
N GLN A 29 0.50 8.12 -2.51
CA GLN A 29 1.69 8.57 -1.79
C GLN A 29 2.77 7.49 -1.67
N PHE A 30 2.46 6.25 -2.04
CA PHE A 30 3.42 5.16 -2.04
C PHE A 30 4.41 5.33 -3.20
N PRO A 31 5.73 5.26 -2.97
CA PRO A 31 6.70 5.52 -4.03
C PRO A 31 6.56 4.56 -5.22
N GLY A 32 6.59 5.14 -6.41
CA GLY A 32 6.56 4.40 -7.68
C GLY A 32 5.16 4.08 -8.22
N THR A 33 4.07 4.33 -7.49
CA THR A 33 2.70 4.05 -7.97
C THR A 33 2.24 5.06 -9.03
N VAL A 34 2.32 6.35 -8.72
CA VAL A 34 1.98 7.42 -9.67
C VAL A 34 2.90 7.35 -10.90
N ASP A 35 4.17 7.00 -10.67
CA ASP A 35 5.15 6.76 -11.73
C ASP A 35 4.75 5.64 -12.69
N SER A 36 4.29 4.50 -12.16
CA SER A 36 3.90 3.38 -13.01
C SER A 36 2.70 3.72 -13.88
N ILE A 37 1.72 4.46 -13.34
CA ILE A 37 0.57 4.91 -14.12
C ILE A 37 0.96 5.97 -15.16
N LEU A 38 1.83 6.93 -14.81
CA LEU A 38 2.35 7.89 -15.78
C LEU A 38 3.12 7.19 -16.91
N ALA A 39 3.94 6.19 -16.58
CA ALA A 39 4.67 5.41 -17.57
C ALA A 39 3.72 4.64 -18.50
N GLU A 40 2.66 4.05 -17.94
CA GLU A 40 1.65 3.35 -18.71
C GLU A 40 0.85 4.31 -19.61
N TYR A 41 0.47 5.49 -19.09
CA TYR A 41 -0.15 6.55 -19.88
C TYR A 41 0.74 6.99 -21.07
N HIS A 42 2.04 7.18 -20.82
CA HIS A 42 2.99 7.49 -21.88
C HIS A 42 3.11 6.35 -22.90
N ARG A 43 3.14 5.09 -22.45
CA ARG A 43 3.18 3.92 -23.32
C ARG A 43 1.98 3.89 -24.26
N VAL A 44 0.75 4.04 -23.74
CA VAL A 44 -0.45 3.98 -24.58
C VAL A 44 -0.54 5.16 -25.54
N THR A 45 -0.14 6.37 -25.12
CA THR A 45 -0.21 7.57 -25.98
C THR A 45 0.87 7.64 -27.06
N THR A 46 2.02 6.99 -26.86
CA THR A 46 3.15 7.02 -27.81
C THR A 46 3.28 5.76 -28.67
N GLU A 47 2.96 4.59 -28.12
CA GLU A 47 3.11 3.29 -28.80
C GLU A 47 1.79 2.81 -29.46
N GLY A 48 0.71 3.59 -29.37
CA GLY A 48 -0.57 3.30 -30.04
C GLY A 48 -1.54 2.41 -29.27
N GLY A 49 -1.54 2.49 -27.94
CA GLY A 49 -2.53 1.85 -27.07
C GLY A 49 -3.82 2.67 -26.92
N ARG A 50 -4.77 2.18 -26.12
CA ARG A 50 -6.03 2.89 -25.85
C ARG A 50 -5.98 3.52 -24.45
N LEU A 51 -6.54 4.72 -24.30
CA LEU A 51 -6.67 5.34 -22.98
C LEU A 51 -7.55 4.51 -22.04
N SER A 52 -8.54 3.80 -22.59
CA SER A 52 -9.36 2.82 -21.87
C SER A 52 -8.58 1.64 -21.30
N ASP A 53 -7.32 1.43 -21.66
CA ASP A 53 -6.45 0.41 -21.03
C ASP A 53 -5.85 0.91 -19.70
N VAL A 54 -5.97 2.21 -19.41
CA VAL A 54 -5.36 2.90 -18.27
C VAL A 54 -6.40 3.49 -17.33
N LEU A 55 -7.39 4.20 -17.89
CA LEU A 55 -8.47 4.82 -17.12
C LEU A 55 -9.83 4.51 -17.72
N ALA A 56 -10.82 4.32 -16.85
CA ALA A 56 -12.23 4.21 -17.20
C ALA A 56 -12.87 5.60 -17.36
N GLY A 57 -12.38 6.61 -16.64
CA GLY A 57 -12.95 7.95 -16.70
C GLY A 57 -12.38 8.91 -15.66
N TYR A 58 -13.17 9.92 -15.33
CA TYR A 58 -12.80 10.97 -14.39
C TYR A 58 -13.84 11.08 -13.29
N ILE A 59 -13.36 11.16 -12.06
CA ILE A 59 -14.19 11.46 -10.90
C ILE A 59 -14.25 12.98 -10.79
N ASP A 60 -15.45 13.50 -10.61
CA ASP A 60 -15.63 14.91 -10.26
C ASP A 60 -15.31 15.08 -8.77
N PRO A 61 -14.30 15.90 -8.40
CA PRO A 61 -14.00 16.17 -7.00
C PRO A 61 -15.20 16.72 -6.20
N ASP A 62 -16.20 17.31 -6.87
CA ASP A 62 -17.43 17.83 -6.25
C ASP A 62 -18.55 16.77 -6.12
N ASP A 63 -18.48 15.65 -6.84
CA ASP A 63 -19.48 14.56 -6.78
C ASP A 63 -19.25 13.63 -5.58
N GLY A 64 -18.07 13.71 -4.94
CA GLY A 64 -17.77 12.98 -3.69
C GLY A 64 -17.69 11.45 -3.81
N SER A 65 -18.13 10.88 -4.93
CA SER A 65 -18.17 9.45 -5.21
C SER A 65 -16.80 8.97 -5.69
N LEU A 66 -16.09 8.18 -4.88
CA LEU A 66 -15.16 7.21 -5.46
C LEU A 66 -16.03 6.00 -5.85
N PRO A 67 -15.85 5.38 -7.03
CA PRO A 67 -16.71 4.28 -7.46
C PRO A 67 -16.63 3.16 -6.42
N ALA A 68 -17.63 3.08 -5.55
CA ALA A 68 -17.70 2.09 -4.47
C ALA A 68 -18.00 0.68 -5.00
N GLU A 69 -18.43 0.58 -6.26
CA GLU A 69 -18.89 -0.65 -6.90
C GLU A 69 -17.76 -1.57 -7.38
N GLU A 70 -16.51 -1.10 -7.50
CA GLU A 70 -15.39 -1.93 -7.97
C GLU A 70 -14.22 -2.05 -6.99
N VAL A 71 -14.20 -1.27 -5.91
CA VAL A 71 -13.17 -1.39 -4.86
C VAL A 71 -13.76 -2.21 -3.71
N GLU A 72 -13.62 -3.54 -3.78
CA GLU A 72 -13.93 -4.36 -2.61
C GLU A 72 -13.14 -3.83 -1.40
N PRO A 73 -13.78 -3.70 -0.22
CA PRO A 73 -13.11 -3.21 0.97
C PRO A 73 -11.86 -4.05 1.25
N VAL A 74 -10.71 -3.38 1.17
CA VAL A 74 -9.40 -3.96 1.39
C VAL A 74 -9.26 -4.25 2.89
N ASP A 75 -9.60 -5.47 3.32
CA ASP A 75 -9.43 -5.88 4.72
C ASP A 75 -7.93 -5.93 5.08
N LEU A 76 -7.43 -4.89 5.74
CA LEU A 76 -6.04 -4.81 6.23
C LEU A 76 -5.87 -5.38 7.65
N LYS A 77 -6.85 -6.13 8.16
CA LYS A 77 -6.84 -6.64 9.54
C LYS A 77 -6.08 -7.97 9.65
N ASP A 78 -4.97 -7.89 10.37
CA ASP A 78 -4.26 -8.91 11.16
C ASP A 78 -4.71 -10.36 10.97
N ASP A 79 -4.18 -11.02 9.93
CA ASP A 79 -4.44 -12.44 9.71
C ASP A 79 -3.45 -13.28 10.52
N SER A 80 -3.83 -13.53 11.77
CA SER A 80 -3.23 -14.53 12.64
C SER A 80 -4.23 -15.65 12.96
N ALA A 81 -4.77 -16.32 11.94
CA ALA A 81 -5.36 -17.65 12.13
C ALA A 81 -5.23 -18.50 10.87
N ALA A 82 -4.76 -19.73 11.04
CA ALA A 82 -4.60 -20.71 9.98
C ALA A 82 -5.83 -21.62 9.87
N LYS A 83 -6.19 -21.95 8.61
CA LYS A 83 -7.08 -23.05 8.12
C LYS A 83 -8.59 -22.87 8.39
N GLU A 84 -9.52 -23.29 7.55
CA GLU A 84 -9.58 -24.42 6.61
C GLU A 84 -10.25 -24.06 5.27
N LYS A 85 -9.98 -24.88 4.25
CA LYS A 85 -10.72 -24.94 2.99
C LYS A 85 -12.13 -25.47 3.25
N ASP A 86 -13.12 -24.90 2.56
CA ASP A 86 -14.24 -25.68 2.03
C ASP A 86 -14.59 -25.16 0.64
N GLU A 87 -14.66 -26.08 -0.29
CA GLU A 87 -15.22 -25.94 -1.64
C GLU A 87 -16.72 -26.14 -1.50
N ASP A 88 -17.55 -25.27 -2.09
CA ASP A 88 -18.81 -25.71 -2.71
C ASP A 88 -19.39 -24.65 -3.66
N GLU A 89 -20.08 -25.20 -4.65
CA GLU A 89 -20.47 -24.70 -5.96
C GLU A 89 -21.72 -23.79 -6.00
N GLU A 90 -21.78 -22.99 -7.08
CA GLU A 90 -22.95 -22.55 -7.86
C GLU A 90 -24.06 -21.70 -7.22
N GLU A 91 -24.29 -20.50 -7.78
CA GLU A 91 -25.58 -20.20 -8.45
C GLU A 91 -25.43 -19.00 -9.40
N GLU A 92 -25.88 -19.21 -10.65
CA GLU A 92 -25.98 -18.20 -11.69
C GLU A 92 -27.02 -17.13 -11.34
N GLY A 93 -26.65 -15.87 -11.53
CA GLY A 93 -27.54 -14.71 -11.46
C GLY A 93 -27.23 -13.76 -12.61
N ASP A 94 -27.75 -14.10 -13.78
CA ASP A 94 -27.86 -13.22 -14.95
C ASP A 94 -28.58 -11.92 -14.54
N GLY A 95 -27.81 -10.83 -14.56
CA GLY A 95 -28.23 -9.48 -14.25
C GLY A 95 -27.58 -8.53 -15.24
N ASP A 96 -27.95 -8.71 -16.51
CA ASP A 96 -27.79 -7.75 -17.60
C ASP A 96 -28.33 -6.38 -17.15
N ASP A 97 -27.42 -5.52 -16.69
CA ASP A 97 -27.60 -4.07 -16.75
C ASP A 97 -26.36 -3.51 -17.44
N THR A 98 -26.26 -3.81 -18.74
CA THR A 98 -25.42 -3.03 -19.64
C THR A 98 -26.00 -1.63 -19.71
N GLU A 99 -25.56 -0.76 -18.80
CA GLU A 99 -25.55 0.66 -19.07
C GLU A 99 -24.65 0.86 -20.31
N GLU A 100 -25.31 1.11 -21.45
CA GLU A 100 -24.67 1.57 -22.68
C GLU A 100 -23.92 2.89 -22.41
N GLU A 101 -22.69 2.81 -21.89
CA GLU A 101 -21.69 3.87 -22.04
C GLU A 101 -21.32 3.91 -23.53
N GLY A 102 -22.05 4.73 -24.28
CA GLY A 102 -21.89 4.86 -25.72
C GLY A 102 -20.47 5.24 -26.11
N ASP A 103 -19.79 4.36 -26.87
CA ASP A 103 -18.74 4.57 -27.89
C ASP A 103 -17.71 5.73 -27.70
N GLY A 104 -17.51 6.21 -26.49
CA GLY A 104 -16.76 7.42 -26.18
C GLY A 104 -15.84 7.17 -25.00
N GLY A 105 -14.70 6.55 -25.27
CA GLY A 105 -13.64 6.40 -24.28
C GLY A 105 -13.20 7.75 -23.68
N PRO A 106 -12.43 7.72 -22.58
CA PRO A 106 -12.03 8.92 -21.83
C PRO A 106 -11.43 10.00 -22.74
N ASP A 107 -11.88 11.25 -22.55
CA ASP A 107 -11.47 12.41 -23.37
C ASP A 107 -9.94 12.58 -23.38
N PRO A 108 -9.27 12.41 -24.53
CA PRO A 108 -7.82 12.55 -24.63
C PRO A 108 -7.28 13.92 -24.21
N GLU A 109 -8.04 15.00 -24.42
CA GLU A 109 -7.60 16.35 -24.03
C GLU A 109 -7.61 16.52 -22.51
N GLU A 110 -8.65 16.03 -21.85
CA GLU A 110 -8.76 16.04 -20.39
C GLU A 110 -7.73 15.11 -19.75
N ALA A 111 -7.51 13.92 -20.32
CA ALA A 111 -6.44 13.02 -19.90
C ALA A 111 -5.09 13.75 -19.92
N LEU A 112 -4.76 14.40 -21.04
CA LEU A 112 -3.51 15.13 -21.18
C LEU A 112 -3.36 16.22 -20.10
N ARG A 113 -4.42 16.99 -19.83
CA ARG A 113 -4.39 18.02 -18.78
C ARG A 113 -4.13 17.43 -17.40
N ARG A 114 -4.87 16.39 -17.00
CA ARG A 114 -4.74 15.75 -15.67
C ARG A 114 -3.39 15.06 -15.51
N PHE A 115 -2.95 14.25 -16.48
CA PHE A 115 -1.67 13.57 -16.42
C PHE A 115 -0.48 14.55 -16.44
N THR A 116 -0.60 15.67 -17.15
CA THR A 116 0.42 16.74 -17.09
C THR A 116 0.49 17.36 -15.69
N ALA A 117 -0.67 17.69 -15.09
CA ALA A 117 -0.71 18.24 -13.73
C ALA A 117 -0.13 17.26 -12.69
N VAL A 118 -0.47 15.97 -12.80
CA VAL A 118 0.08 14.91 -11.95
C VAL A 118 1.60 14.79 -12.15
N SER A 119 2.08 14.80 -13.40
CA SER A 119 3.51 14.73 -13.71
C SER A 119 4.29 15.91 -13.12
N ASP A 120 3.79 17.13 -13.30
CA ASP A 120 4.42 18.35 -12.77
C ASP A 120 4.46 18.34 -11.24
N GLN A 121 3.37 17.89 -10.60
CA GLN A 121 3.29 17.78 -9.14
C GLN A 121 4.20 16.67 -8.60
N LEU A 122 4.30 15.53 -9.30
CA LEU A 122 5.21 14.45 -8.97
C LEU A 122 6.68 14.93 -9.01
N GLU A 123 7.05 15.76 -9.99
CA GLU A 123 8.38 16.35 -10.03
C GLU A 123 8.69 17.24 -8.81
N LYS A 124 7.72 18.05 -8.37
CA LYS A 124 7.88 18.88 -7.16
C LYS A 124 8.03 18.01 -5.91
N ALA A 125 7.16 17.02 -5.76
CA ALA A 125 7.23 16.05 -4.66
C ALA A 125 8.60 15.34 -4.64
N ARG A 126 9.09 14.87 -5.79
CA ARG A 126 10.44 14.26 -5.91
C ARG A 126 11.56 15.21 -5.53
N LYS A 127 11.51 16.47 -5.98
CA LYS A 127 12.51 17.50 -5.62
C LYS A 127 12.50 17.77 -4.11
N ALA A 128 11.31 17.81 -3.49
CA ALA A 128 11.16 17.96 -2.04
C ALA A 128 11.72 16.76 -1.28
N LEU A 129 11.34 15.54 -1.68
CA LEU A 129 11.80 14.28 -1.09
C LEU A 129 13.33 14.18 -1.15
N LYS A 130 13.93 14.42 -2.31
CA LYS A 130 15.39 14.32 -2.49
C LYS A 130 16.17 15.37 -1.70
N LYS A 131 15.63 16.58 -1.51
CA LYS A 131 16.32 17.68 -0.82
C LYS A 131 16.13 17.67 0.70
N HIS A 132 14.93 17.31 1.15
CA HIS A 132 14.51 17.52 2.53
C HIS A 132 14.09 16.23 3.25
N GLY A 133 13.89 15.13 2.51
CA GLY A 133 13.37 13.87 3.03
C GLY A 133 11.85 13.86 3.20
N ARG A 134 11.29 12.66 3.35
CA ARG A 134 9.84 12.40 3.43
C ARG A 134 9.15 13.04 4.64
N SER A 135 9.84 13.11 5.77
CA SER A 135 9.29 13.73 7.00
C SER A 135 9.41 15.26 7.03
N SER A 136 9.82 15.90 5.93
CA SER A 136 9.93 17.36 5.86
C SER A 136 8.58 18.03 5.63
N LYS A 137 8.45 19.28 6.07
CA LYS A 137 7.23 20.08 5.84
C LYS A 137 6.88 20.17 4.35
N GLN A 138 7.90 20.30 3.50
CA GLN A 138 7.74 20.37 2.05
C GLN A 138 7.18 19.06 1.49
N ALA A 139 7.71 17.90 1.90
CA ALA A 139 7.18 16.62 1.44
C ALA A 139 5.75 16.36 1.94
N ILE A 140 5.45 16.76 3.17
CA ILE A 140 4.11 16.66 3.79
C ILE A 140 3.08 17.59 3.12
N GLU A 141 3.51 18.61 2.37
CA GLU A 141 2.61 19.46 1.58
C GLU A 141 2.44 18.93 0.15
N GLU A 142 3.54 18.54 -0.49
CA GLU A 142 3.56 18.16 -1.91
C GLU A 142 2.96 16.76 -2.17
N LEU A 143 3.13 15.80 -1.25
CA LEU A 143 2.60 14.43 -1.38
C LEU A 143 1.06 14.36 -1.27
N PRO A 144 0.41 15.01 -0.28
CA PRO A 144 -1.04 15.19 -0.28
C PRO A 144 -1.58 15.85 -1.54
N THR A 145 -0.92 16.92 -2.00
CA THR A 145 -1.33 17.62 -3.23
C THR A 145 -1.23 16.70 -4.45
N LEU A 146 -0.18 15.86 -4.52
CA LEU A 146 -0.06 14.84 -5.56
C LEU A 146 -1.23 13.85 -5.52
N ALA A 147 -1.58 13.36 -4.33
CA ALA A 147 -2.72 12.45 -4.17
C ALA A 147 -4.04 13.11 -4.60
N GLU A 148 -4.26 14.37 -4.24
CA GLU A 148 -5.46 15.14 -4.62
C GLU A 148 -5.62 15.32 -6.14
N LEU A 149 -4.51 15.43 -6.87
CA LEU A 149 -4.54 15.49 -8.34
C LEU A 149 -4.70 14.10 -8.98
N PHE A 150 -4.22 13.05 -8.33
CA PHE A 150 -4.23 11.69 -8.85
C PHE A 150 -5.56 10.96 -8.61
N MET A 151 -6.15 11.11 -7.42
CA MET A 151 -7.41 10.44 -7.04
C MET A 151 -8.58 10.67 -8.00
N PRO A 152 -8.76 11.85 -8.64
CA PRO A 152 -9.83 12.06 -9.60
C PRO A 152 -9.68 11.29 -10.93
N ILE A 153 -8.60 10.54 -11.13
CA ILE A 153 -8.41 9.69 -12.31
C ILE A 153 -8.95 8.29 -11.98
N LYS A 154 -10.09 7.90 -12.58
CA LYS A 154 -10.67 6.57 -12.38
C LYS A 154 -9.86 5.55 -13.17
N LEU A 155 -8.92 4.88 -12.51
CA LEU A 155 -8.12 3.80 -13.10
C LEU A 155 -9.03 2.63 -13.47
N VAL A 156 -8.65 1.88 -14.52
CA VAL A 156 -9.29 0.58 -14.75
C VAL A 156 -8.93 -0.41 -13.64
N PRO A 157 -9.79 -1.38 -13.28
CA PRO A 157 -9.58 -2.30 -12.16
C PRO A 157 -8.20 -2.97 -12.20
N LYS A 158 -7.78 -3.47 -13.36
CA LYS A 158 -6.45 -4.08 -13.55
C LYS A 158 -5.27 -3.19 -13.12
N GLN A 159 -5.34 -1.89 -13.41
CA GLN A 159 -4.27 -0.96 -13.04
C GLN A 159 -4.33 -0.66 -11.55
N PHE A 160 -5.54 -0.48 -11.01
CA PHE A 160 -5.76 -0.27 -9.58
C PHE A 160 -5.24 -1.45 -8.75
N ASP A 161 -5.62 -2.68 -9.10
CA ASP A 161 -5.18 -3.90 -8.42
C ASP A 161 -3.65 -4.03 -8.41
N ALA A 162 -3.00 -3.74 -9.54
CA ALA A 162 -1.54 -3.75 -9.62
C ALA A 162 -0.87 -2.75 -8.67
N LEU A 163 -1.52 -1.62 -8.39
CA LEU A 163 -1.04 -0.66 -7.39
C LEU A 163 -1.27 -1.17 -5.97
N VAL A 164 -2.43 -1.76 -5.68
CA VAL A 164 -2.76 -2.35 -4.38
C VAL A 164 -1.77 -3.47 -4.04
N ASP A 165 -1.52 -4.37 -4.99
CA ASP A 165 -0.60 -5.50 -4.82
C ASP A 165 0.83 -5.03 -4.55
N ARG A 166 1.27 -3.96 -5.21
CA ARG A 166 2.59 -3.35 -4.94
C ARG A 166 2.74 -2.92 -3.49
N VAL A 167 1.72 -2.29 -2.91
CA VAL A 167 1.74 -1.84 -1.50
C VAL A 167 1.68 -3.05 -0.57
N ARG A 168 0.78 -4.00 -0.83
CA ARG A 168 0.63 -5.23 -0.05
C ARG A 168 1.91 -6.07 -0.03
N ASP A 169 2.55 -6.25 -1.17
CA ASP A 169 3.81 -6.99 -1.30
C ASP A 169 4.92 -6.40 -0.43
N ALA A 170 5.04 -5.07 -0.38
CA ALA A 170 6.02 -4.42 0.48
C ALA A 170 5.72 -4.69 1.97
N LEU A 171 4.47 -4.55 2.39
CA LEU A 171 4.03 -4.82 3.76
C LEU A 171 4.23 -6.30 4.16
N ASP A 172 3.89 -7.23 3.26
CA ASP A 172 4.04 -8.66 3.51
C ASP A 172 5.50 -9.09 3.60
N ARG A 173 6.37 -8.48 2.78
CA ARG A 173 7.82 -8.67 2.88
C ARG A 173 8.36 -8.19 4.23
N VAL A 174 7.91 -7.04 4.73
CA VAL A 174 8.24 -6.55 6.08
C VAL A 174 7.80 -7.56 7.12
N ARG A 175 6.50 -7.90 7.15
CA ARG A 175 5.92 -8.84 8.12
C ARG A 175 6.60 -10.20 8.09
N ALA A 176 6.96 -10.70 6.91
CA ALA A 176 7.70 -11.96 6.76
C ALA A 176 9.07 -11.91 7.43
N GLN A 177 9.84 -10.82 7.28
CA GLN A 177 11.14 -10.69 7.94
C GLN A 177 10.99 -10.50 9.46
N GLU A 178 10.02 -9.69 9.91
CA GLU A 178 9.74 -9.50 11.34
C GLU A 178 9.36 -10.84 12.01
N ARG A 179 8.49 -11.64 11.37
CA ARG A 179 8.14 -12.99 11.85
C ARG A 179 9.35 -13.93 11.86
N ALA A 180 10.21 -13.88 10.85
CA ALA A 180 11.42 -14.70 10.81
C ALA A 180 12.39 -14.33 11.94
N ILE A 181 12.60 -13.03 12.20
CA ILE A 181 13.44 -12.54 13.30
C ILE A 181 12.84 -12.95 14.65
N MET A 182 11.53 -12.76 14.82
CA MET A 182 10.81 -13.20 16.01
C MET A 182 10.99 -14.70 16.25
N GLN A 183 10.92 -15.50 15.19
CA GLN A 183 11.06 -16.94 15.28
C GLN A 183 12.45 -17.35 15.78
N LEU A 184 13.50 -16.72 15.24
CA LEU A 184 14.89 -16.93 15.66
C LEU A 184 15.12 -16.52 17.11
N CYS A 185 14.64 -15.34 17.51
CA CYS A 185 14.83 -14.83 18.87
C CYS A 185 14.01 -15.63 19.91
N VAL A 186 12.71 -15.82 19.68
CA VAL A 186 11.79 -16.36 20.70
C VAL A 186 11.86 -17.88 20.78
N ARG A 187 11.79 -18.59 19.65
CA ARG A 187 11.79 -20.06 19.67
C ARG A 187 13.20 -20.62 19.73
N ASP A 188 14.08 -20.15 18.85
CA ASP A 188 15.37 -20.80 18.63
C ASP A 188 16.40 -20.34 19.67
N ALA A 189 16.43 -19.05 20.04
CA ALA A 189 17.24 -18.54 21.15
C ALA A 189 16.56 -18.59 22.54
N ARG A 190 15.30 -19.03 22.61
CA ARG A 190 14.50 -19.11 23.85
C ARG A 190 14.34 -17.75 24.58
N MET A 191 14.35 -16.64 23.85
CA MET A 191 14.00 -15.32 24.39
C MET A 191 12.52 -15.28 24.79
N PRO A 192 12.14 -14.76 25.97
CA PRO A 192 10.75 -14.53 26.30
C PRO A 192 10.07 -13.62 25.27
N ARG A 193 8.88 -13.99 24.78
CA ARG A 193 8.13 -13.19 23.79
C ARG A 193 7.91 -11.74 24.24
N ALA A 194 7.64 -11.53 25.53
CA ALA A 194 7.46 -10.20 26.11
C ALA A 194 8.72 -9.33 26.00
N ASP A 195 9.91 -9.92 26.14
CA ASP A 195 11.17 -9.19 25.94
C ASP A 195 11.37 -8.82 24.48
N PHE A 196 11.07 -9.73 23.55
CA PHE A 196 11.15 -9.44 22.12
C PHE A 196 10.24 -8.28 21.73
N LEU A 197 8.95 -8.34 22.11
CA LEU A 197 7.97 -7.29 21.79
C LEU A 197 8.34 -5.93 22.39
N ARG A 198 9.11 -5.90 23.49
CA ARG A 198 9.60 -4.66 24.11
C ARG A 198 10.88 -4.14 23.47
N LEU A 199 11.76 -5.02 23.00
CA LEU A 199 13.11 -4.67 22.56
C LEU A 199 13.27 -4.54 21.05
N PHE A 200 12.42 -5.21 20.26
CA PHE A 200 12.54 -5.24 18.81
C PHE A 200 12.03 -3.98 18.10
N PRO A 201 10.90 -3.36 18.50
CA PRO A 201 10.42 -2.14 17.84
C PRO A 201 11.47 -1.03 17.83
N GLY A 202 11.68 -0.42 16.67
CA GLY A 202 12.72 0.60 16.43
C GLY A 202 14.12 0.05 16.14
N ASN A 203 14.30 -1.27 16.14
CA ASN A 203 15.57 -1.94 15.82
C ASN A 203 15.46 -2.86 14.59
N GLU A 204 14.41 -2.69 13.79
CA GLU A 204 14.10 -3.53 12.62
C GLU A 204 15.25 -3.55 11.60
N VAL A 205 15.97 -2.43 11.50
CA VAL A 205 17.11 -2.22 10.58
C VAL A 205 18.44 -2.00 11.30
N ASP A 206 18.48 -2.08 12.63
CA ASP A 206 19.73 -1.95 13.40
C ASP A 206 20.48 -3.29 13.49
N LEU A 207 21.49 -3.46 12.63
CA LEU A 207 22.35 -4.66 12.61
C LEU A 207 23.16 -4.86 13.90
N THR A 208 23.31 -3.81 14.73
CA THR A 208 24.07 -3.87 15.98
C THR A 208 23.22 -4.31 17.17
N TRP A 209 21.90 -4.17 17.08
CA TRP A 209 20.95 -4.54 18.14
C TRP A 209 21.12 -5.99 18.60
N VAL A 210 21.13 -6.93 17.65
CA VAL A 210 21.24 -8.37 17.97
C VAL A 210 22.61 -8.71 18.56
N GLU A 211 23.68 -8.02 18.15
CA GLU A 211 25.01 -8.20 18.75
C GLU A 211 25.04 -7.75 20.21
N GLY A 212 24.39 -6.61 20.51
CA GLY A 212 24.28 -6.09 21.86
C GLY A 212 23.58 -7.07 22.79
N LEU A 213 22.50 -7.70 22.31
CA LEU A 213 21.78 -8.73 23.06
C LEU A 213 22.62 -10.01 23.24
N ALA A 214 23.37 -10.42 22.22
CA ALA A 214 24.25 -11.59 22.28
C ALA A 214 25.43 -11.41 23.25
N LYS A 215 25.95 -10.19 23.40
CA LYS A 215 27.03 -9.85 24.36
C LYS A 215 26.49 -9.55 25.78
N GLY A 216 25.18 -9.56 25.96
CA GLY A 216 24.52 -9.26 27.22
C GLY A 216 24.61 -10.38 28.25
N LYS A 217 23.98 -10.16 29.41
CA LYS A 217 23.91 -11.14 30.52
C LYS A 217 22.60 -11.93 30.54
N ALA A 218 21.74 -11.75 29.54
CA ALA A 218 20.45 -12.42 29.48
C ALA A 218 20.64 -13.93 29.27
N LYS A 219 19.70 -14.74 29.78
CA LYS A 219 19.77 -16.21 29.67
C LYS A 219 19.79 -16.70 28.22
N TYR A 220 19.24 -15.92 27.29
CA TYR A 220 19.19 -16.21 25.85
C TYR A 220 20.40 -15.68 25.07
N ALA A 221 21.34 -14.96 25.71
CA ALA A 221 22.44 -14.28 25.02
C ALA A 221 23.38 -15.24 24.27
N GLU A 222 23.76 -16.36 24.90
CA GLU A 222 24.62 -17.37 24.26
C GLU A 222 23.95 -18.03 23.04
N ALA A 223 22.67 -18.38 23.17
CA ALA A 223 21.90 -18.99 22.09
C ALA A 223 21.69 -18.01 20.93
N LEU A 224 21.38 -16.75 21.25
CA LEU A 224 21.26 -15.67 20.26
C LEU A 224 22.58 -15.39 19.57
N GLY A 225 23.71 -15.50 20.27
CA GLY A 225 25.05 -15.37 19.70
C GLY A 225 25.33 -16.31 18.52
N LYS A 226 24.71 -17.50 18.51
CA LYS A 226 24.81 -18.47 17.40
C LYS A 226 23.91 -18.12 16.20
N LEU A 227 22.94 -17.23 16.40
CA LEU A 227 21.91 -16.85 15.42
C LEU A 227 22.07 -15.38 14.95
N VAL A 228 23.10 -14.67 15.41
CA VAL A 228 23.36 -13.26 15.07
C VAL A 228 23.37 -13.05 13.55
N ASP A 229 24.08 -13.90 12.81
CA ASP A 229 24.21 -13.75 11.36
C ASP A 229 22.89 -14.01 10.63
N ASP A 230 22.06 -14.93 11.14
CA ASP A 230 20.72 -15.19 10.60
C ASP A 230 19.77 -14.01 10.85
N VAL A 231 19.79 -13.42 12.04
CA VAL A 231 18.98 -12.24 12.37
C VAL A 231 19.43 -11.07 11.50
N LYS A 232 20.74 -10.80 11.41
CA LYS A 232 21.28 -9.74 10.55
C LYS A 232 20.93 -9.92 9.08
N ARG A 233 20.91 -11.15 8.58
CA ARG A 233 20.48 -11.42 7.20
C ARG A 233 19.02 -11.00 6.98
N ASN A 234 18.14 -11.23 7.94
CA ASN A 234 16.74 -10.77 7.83
C ASN A 234 16.62 -9.25 7.98
N GLN A 235 17.38 -8.62 8.88
CA GLN A 235 17.44 -7.16 8.99
C GLN A 235 18.02 -6.51 7.73
N GLN A 236 19.01 -7.15 7.08
CA GLN A 236 19.56 -6.67 5.82
C GLN A 236 18.51 -6.68 4.71
N LYS A 237 17.64 -7.70 4.66
CA LYS A 237 16.51 -7.70 3.72
C LYS A 237 15.52 -6.57 3.98
N LEU A 238 15.31 -6.18 5.24
CA LEU A 238 14.50 -5.00 5.59
C LEU A 238 15.17 -3.71 5.12
N ILE A 239 16.49 -3.55 5.34
CA ILE A 239 17.27 -2.41 4.83
C ILE A 239 17.22 -2.34 3.30
N ASP A 240 17.32 -3.48 2.63
CA ASP A 240 17.28 -3.54 1.16
C ASP A 240 15.88 -3.18 0.64
N LEU A 241 14.83 -3.62 1.35
CA LEU A 241 13.46 -3.19 1.07
C LEU A 241 13.27 -1.68 1.26
N GLU A 242 13.79 -1.09 2.34
CA GLU A 242 13.70 0.37 2.54
C GLU A 242 14.31 1.15 1.37
N LYS A 243 15.43 0.66 0.82
CA LYS A 243 16.08 1.27 -0.35
C LYS A 243 15.31 1.04 -1.64
N GLU A 244 14.69 -0.12 -1.78
CA GLU A 244 13.91 -0.50 -2.97
C GLU A 244 12.65 0.35 -3.11
N VAL A 245 11.92 0.55 -2.01
CA VAL A 245 10.66 1.30 -2.01
C VAL A 245 10.80 2.75 -1.56
N ASP A 246 12.01 3.20 -1.19
CA ASP A 246 12.30 4.56 -0.69
C ASP A 246 11.41 4.99 0.49
N LEU A 247 11.12 4.04 1.38
CA LEU A 247 10.33 4.22 2.61
C LEU A 247 11.01 3.52 3.77
N LYS A 248 10.87 4.07 4.97
CA LYS A 248 11.27 3.35 6.19
C LYS A 248 10.31 2.21 6.49
N VAL A 249 10.78 1.18 7.20
CA VAL A 249 9.94 0.05 7.65
C VAL A 249 8.70 0.53 8.41
N ALA A 250 8.82 1.56 9.24
CA ALA A 250 7.68 2.16 9.93
C ALA A 250 6.66 2.78 8.95
N GLU A 251 7.14 3.50 7.93
CA GLU A 251 6.31 4.17 6.92
C GLU A 251 5.66 3.20 5.93
N ILE A 252 6.18 1.96 5.80
CA ILE A 252 5.55 0.89 5.00
C ILE A 252 4.38 0.25 5.78
N LYS A 253 4.44 0.30 7.11
CA LYS A 253 3.45 -0.32 8.00
C LYS A 253 2.29 0.62 8.35
N ASP A 254 2.56 1.92 8.33
CA ASP A 254 1.59 3.01 8.54
C ASP A 254 0.82 3.33 7.26
#